data_AF-A0A0F2M8U8-F1
#
_entry.id   AF-A0A0F2M8U8-F1
#
_cell.length_a   1.000
_cell.length_b   1.000
_cell.length_c   1.000
_cell.angle_alpha   90.00
_cell.angle_beta   90.00
_cell.angle_gamma   90.00
#
_symmetry.space_group_name_H-M   'P 1'
#
loop_
_entity.id
_entity.type
_entity.pdbx_description
1 polymer ?
#
loop_
_entity_poly.entity_id
_entity_poly.type
_entity_poly.pdbx_seq_one_letter_code
_entity_poly.pdbx_strand_id
1 'polypeptide(L)'
;MSQRSTAWAAVIELFKLAALIYMKRASRNFSGISPQIDVMVERAYLLLDDLEAFHPAFPLFIIGCEARKDEQRKKILEHIGRARKTSSLRSLHDLQNILQQIWVQHDLAVDYDMDYLNTLDAVITSYRIMPSFV
;
A
#
# COMPACT_ATOMS: atom_id res chain seq x y z
N MET A 1 20.38 -20.81 -7.48
CA MET A 1 19.83 -20.17 -6.27
C MET A 1 18.46 -20.78 -6.00
N SER A 2 18.16 -21.22 -4.78
CA SER A 2 16.87 -21.86 -4.45
C SER A 2 15.71 -20.88 -4.56
N GLN A 3 14.54 -21.33 -5.04
CA GLN A 3 13.30 -20.54 -5.18
C GLN A 3 12.86 -19.85 -3.88
N ARG A 4 13.23 -20.41 -2.72
CA ARG A 4 12.99 -19.76 -1.41
C ARG A 4 13.86 -18.52 -1.19
N SER A 5 15.10 -18.53 -1.69
CA SER A 5 16.03 -17.40 -1.55
C SER A 5 15.59 -16.20 -2.39
N THR A 6 14.97 -16.44 -3.55
CA THR A 6 14.43 -15.36 -4.41
C THR A 6 13.16 -14.77 -3.82
N ALA A 7 12.26 -15.58 -3.26
CA ALA A 7 11.06 -15.10 -2.58
C ALA A 7 11.40 -14.21 -1.36
N TRP A 8 12.40 -14.60 -0.56
CA TRP A 8 12.87 -13.79 0.57
C TRP A 8 13.44 -12.44 0.13
N ALA A 9 14.22 -12.40 -0.96
CA ALA A 9 14.74 -11.16 -1.52
C ALA A 9 13.60 -10.25 -2.01
N ALA A 10 12.56 -10.80 -2.63
CA ALA A 10 11.38 -10.05 -3.05
C ALA A 10 10.62 -9.44 -1.85
N VAL A 11 10.46 -10.21 -0.77
CA VAL A 11 9.85 -9.71 0.47
C VAL A 11 10.64 -8.53 1.04
N ILE A 12 11.97 -8.66 1.18
CA ILE A 12 12.82 -7.56 1.66
C ILE A 12 12.69 -6.33 0.76
N GLU A 13 12.69 -6.53 -0.55
CA GLU A 13 12.58 -5.43 -1.50
C GLU A 13 11.23 -4.71 -1.40
N LEU A 14 10.13 -5.44 -1.17
CA LEU A 14 8.81 -4.83 -0.92
C LEU A 14 8.80 -3.96 0.33
N PHE A 15 9.43 -4.41 1.43
CA PHE A 15 9.58 -3.58 2.63
C PHE A 15 10.41 -2.32 2.37
N LYS A 16 11.53 -2.45 1.63
CA LYS A 16 12.38 -1.31 1.27
C LYS A 16 11.64 -0.30 0.40
N LEU A 17 10.92 -0.76 -0.62
CA LEU A 17 10.13 0.10 -1.50
C LEU A 17 9.05 0.83 -0.72
N ALA A 18 8.29 0.13 0.12
CA ALA A 18 7.28 0.74 0.99
C ALA A 18 7.88 1.81 1.91
N ALA A 19 8.98 1.51 2.61
CA ALA A 19 9.63 2.47 3.48
C ALA A 19 10.11 3.72 2.72
N LEU A 20 10.72 3.54 1.55
CA LEU A 20 11.20 4.65 0.72
C LEU A 20 10.06 5.50 0.14
N ILE A 21 8.95 4.88 -0.29
CA ILE A 21 7.75 5.59 -0.75
C ILE A 21 7.20 6.44 0.40
N TYR A 22 6.97 5.82 1.56
CA TYR A 22 6.48 6.51 2.74
C TYR A 22 7.39 7.69 3.11
N MET A 23 8.71 7.49 3.19
CA MET A 23 9.65 8.57 3.51
C MET A 23 9.61 9.72 2.49
N LYS A 24 9.53 9.42 1.19
CA LYS A 24 9.45 10.46 0.14
C LYS A 24 8.17 11.29 0.25
N ARG A 25 7.04 10.63 0.54
CA ARG A 25 5.75 11.28 0.75
C ARG A 25 5.72 12.10 2.03
N ALA A 26 6.07 11.47 3.15
CA ALA A 26 6.01 12.05 4.50
C ALA A 26 6.97 13.23 4.66
N SER A 27 8.21 13.14 4.15
CA SER A 27 9.21 14.21 4.30
C SER A 27 8.83 15.53 3.64
N ARG A 28 7.99 15.49 2.61
CA ARG A 28 7.49 16.68 1.90
C ARG A 28 6.00 16.94 2.16
N ASN A 29 5.37 16.05 2.94
CA ASN A 29 3.93 15.96 3.13
C ASN A 29 3.10 16.04 1.83
N PHE A 30 3.61 15.49 0.72
CA PHE A 30 3.09 15.77 -0.62
C PHE A 30 2.43 14.56 -1.29
N SER A 31 1.21 14.73 -1.79
CA SER A 31 0.44 13.67 -2.47
C SER A 31 0.33 13.82 -3.99
N GLY A 32 0.97 14.80 -4.62
CA GLY A 32 0.92 14.95 -6.07
C GLY A 32 1.77 13.91 -6.84
N ILE A 33 1.86 14.07 -8.16
CA ILE A 33 2.53 13.11 -9.05
C ILE A 33 4.04 13.09 -8.77
N SER A 34 4.64 11.88 -8.78
CA SER A 34 6.08 11.73 -8.61
C SER A 34 6.59 10.55 -9.46
N PRO A 35 7.27 10.80 -10.58
CA PRO A 35 7.78 9.75 -11.46
C PRO A 35 8.69 8.74 -10.74
N GLN A 36 9.42 9.21 -9.73
CA GLN A 36 10.28 8.33 -8.93
C GLN A 36 9.46 7.36 -8.06
N ILE A 37 8.35 7.82 -7.48
CA ILE A 37 7.45 6.95 -6.72
C ILE A 37 6.72 6.00 -7.69
N ASP A 38 6.31 6.47 -8.86
CA ASP A 38 5.63 5.65 -9.86
C ASP A 38 6.50 4.44 -10.27
N VAL A 39 7.79 4.65 -10.53
CA VAL A 39 8.74 3.55 -10.83
C VAL A 39 8.86 2.56 -9.67
N MET A 40 8.88 3.05 -8.43
CA MET A 40 8.94 2.19 -7.25
C MET A 40 7.68 1.36 -7.06
N VAL A 41 6.51 1.96 -7.32
CA VAL A 41 5.20 1.30 -7.24
C VAL A 41 5.05 0.26 -8.35
N GLU A 42 5.47 0.56 -9.58
CA GLU A 42 5.51 -0.42 -10.67
C GLU A 42 6.40 -1.61 -10.32
N ARG A 43 7.60 -1.36 -9.77
CA ARG A 43 8.48 -2.43 -9.30
C ARG A 43 7.83 -3.27 -8.20
N ALA A 44 7.11 -2.64 -7.28
CA ALA A 44 6.41 -3.34 -6.21
C ALA A 44 5.30 -4.25 -6.77
N TYR A 45 4.53 -3.79 -7.77
CA TYR A 45 3.53 -4.63 -8.43
C TYR A 45 4.13 -5.88 -9.08
N LEU A 46 5.25 -5.74 -9.80
CA LEU A 46 5.93 -6.89 -10.40
C LEU A 46 6.35 -7.92 -9.34
N LEU A 47 6.90 -7.46 -8.21
CA LEU A 47 7.30 -8.33 -7.10
C LEU A 47 6.09 -9.01 -6.43
N LEU A 48 4.96 -8.30 -6.29
CA LEU A 48 3.74 -8.87 -5.73
C LEU A 48 3.08 -9.90 -6.68
N ASP A 49 3.20 -9.71 -7.99
CA ASP A 49 2.70 -10.64 -9.01
C ASP A 49 3.52 -11.96 -9.02
N ASP A 50 4.83 -11.88 -8.76
CA ASP A 50 5.73 -13.04 -8.69
C ASP A 50 5.60 -13.86 -7.38
N LEU A 51 4.96 -13.31 -6.36
CA LEU A 51 4.78 -13.95 -5.06
C LEU A 51 3.43 -14.69 -4.98
N GLU A 52 3.48 -15.98 -4.62
CA GLU A 52 2.28 -16.78 -4.38
C GLU A 52 1.44 -16.23 -3.21
N ALA A 53 2.12 -15.80 -2.14
CA ALA A 53 1.48 -15.18 -0.98
C ALA A 53 2.36 -14.07 -0.38
N PHE A 54 1.73 -12.96 -0.01
CA PHE A 54 2.36 -11.84 0.69
C PHE A 54 1.35 -11.21 1.65
N HIS A 55 1.61 -11.37 2.94
CA HIS A 55 0.71 -10.93 4.03
C HIS A 55 1.12 -9.67 4.78
N PRO A 56 2.39 -9.20 4.78
CA PRO A 56 2.75 -8.00 5.52
C PRO A 56 1.87 -6.80 5.18
N ALA A 57 1.15 -6.30 6.19
CA ALA A 57 0.15 -5.26 6.00
C ALA A 57 0.81 -3.89 5.73
N PHE A 58 1.95 -3.57 6.35
CA PHE A 58 2.64 -2.30 6.12
C PHE A 58 3.02 -2.07 4.64
N PRO A 59 3.72 -2.99 3.94
CA PRO A 59 4.02 -2.75 2.53
C PRO A 59 2.78 -2.68 1.65
N LEU A 60 1.80 -3.56 1.87
CA LEU A 60 0.52 -3.52 1.13
C LEU A 60 -0.23 -2.20 1.33
N PHE A 61 -0.19 -1.66 2.55
CA PHE A 61 -0.76 -0.35 2.87
C PHE A 61 -0.09 0.76 2.09
N ILE A 62 1.23 0.92 2.22
CA ILE A 62 1.94 2.03 1.58
C ILE A 62 1.84 1.94 0.05
N ILE A 63 2.04 0.76 -0.53
CA ILE A 63 1.92 0.57 -1.99
C ILE A 63 0.47 0.81 -2.44
N GLY A 64 -0.51 0.36 -1.65
CA GLY A 64 -1.93 0.56 -1.91
C GLY A 64 -2.37 2.03 -1.90
N CYS A 65 -1.80 2.85 -1.02
CA CYS A 65 -2.07 4.30 -1.00
C CYS A 65 -1.70 4.99 -2.32
N GLU A 66 -0.74 4.43 -3.08
CA GLU A 66 -0.29 4.97 -4.36
C GLU A 66 -1.13 4.50 -5.57
N ALA A 67 -2.18 3.70 -5.36
CA ALA A 67 -3.08 3.25 -6.40
C ALA A 67 -4.05 4.36 -6.84
N ARG A 68 -3.66 5.10 -7.89
CA ARG A 68 -4.42 6.25 -8.43
C ARG A 68 -5.42 5.90 -9.52
N LYS A 69 -5.27 4.72 -10.14
CA LYS A 69 -6.13 4.23 -11.24
C LYS A 69 -6.86 2.98 -10.81
N ASP A 70 -8.04 2.75 -11.38
CA ASP A 70 -8.88 1.60 -11.05
C ASP A 70 -8.18 0.26 -11.29
N GLU A 71 -7.34 0.16 -12.31
CA GLU A 71 -6.53 -1.04 -12.57
C GLU A 71 -5.53 -1.33 -11.45
N GLN A 72 -4.91 -0.28 -10.90
CA GLN A 72 -3.97 -0.40 -9.77
C GLN A 72 -4.71 -0.79 -8.49
N ARG A 73 -5.86 -0.14 -8.23
CA ARG A 73 -6.73 -0.44 -7.08
C ARG A 73 -7.18 -1.90 -7.12
N LYS A 74 -7.61 -2.37 -8.29
CA LYS A 74 -8.00 -3.76 -8.53
C LYS A 74 -6.87 -4.73 -8.20
N LYS A 75 -5.65 -4.49 -8.69
CA LYS A 75 -4.48 -5.33 -8.37
C LYS A 75 -4.24 -5.45 -6.87
N ILE A 76 -4.24 -4.32 -6.15
CA ILE A 76 -4.06 -4.31 -4.69
C ILE A 76 -5.14 -5.13 -3.97
N LEU A 77 -6.41 -4.95 -4.35
CA LEU A 77 -7.52 -5.72 -3.78
C LEU A 77 -7.38 -7.22 -4.06
N GLU A 78 -6.89 -7.61 -5.24
CA GLU A 78 -6.60 -9.01 -5.56
C GLU A 78 -5.49 -9.59 -4.67
N HIS A 79 -4.40 -8.84 -4.45
CA HIS A 79 -3.33 -9.27 -3.54
C HIS A 79 -3.83 -9.42 -2.09
N ILE A 80 -4.58 -8.44 -1.58
CA ILE A 80 -5.19 -8.52 -0.24
C ILE A 80 -6.16 -9.70 -0.16
N GLY A 81 -6.95 -9.93 -1.21
CA GLY A 81 -7.86 -11.08 -1.30
C GLY A 81 -7.12 -12.43 -1.24
N ARG A 82 -5.99 -12.57 -1.94
CA ARG A 82 -5.14 -13.78 -1.86
C ARG A 82 -4.52 -13.95 -0.47
N ALA A 83 -4.02 -12.86 0.12
CA ALA A 83 -3.46 -12.87 1.47
C ALA A 83 -4.49 -13.30 2.52
N ARG A 84 -5.75 -12.84 2.40
CA ARG A 84 -6.85 -13.22 3.30
C ARG A 84 -7.30 -14.67 3.17
N LYS A 85 -7.20 -15.28 1.98
CA LYS A 85 -7.53 -16.70 1.79
C LYS A 85 -6.52 -17.62 2.47
N THR A 86 -5.28 -17.17 2.61
CA THR A 86 -4.16 -17.93 3.17
C THR A 86 -3.86 -17.55 4.63
N SER A 87 -4.52 -16.51 5.16
CA SER A 87 -4.32 -15.99 6.51
C SER A 87 -5.58 -15.33 7.06
N SER A 88 -6.02 -15.74 8.26
CA SER A 88 -7.23 -15.21 8.93
C SER A 88 -7.01 -13.89 9.68
N LEU A 89 -5.95 -13.15 9.35
CA LEU A 89 -5.56 -11.93 10.06
C LEU A 89 -6.61 -10.81 9.88
N ARG A 90 -7.16 -10.34 11.00
CA ARG A 90 -8.08 -9.20 11.06
C ARG A 90 -7.48 -7.94 10.43
N SER A 91 -6.17 -7.73 10.60
CA SER A 91 -5.43 -6.58 10.04
C SER A 91 -5.59 -6.44 8.52
N LEU A 92 -5.74 -7.54 7.78
CA LEU A 92 -5.97 -7.50 6.33
C LEU A 92 -7.38 -7.07 5.94
N HIS A 93 -8.38 -7.33 6.80
CA HIS A 93 -9.73 -6.84 6.58
C HIS A 93 -9.80 -5.33 6.79
N ASP A 94 -9.18 -4.85 7.88
CA ASP A 94 -9.10 -3.43 8.18
C ASP A 94 -8.30 -2.68 7.09
N LEU A 95 -7.20 -3.27 6.62
CA LEU A 95 -6.38 -2.73 5.53
C LEU A 95 -7.18 -2.41 4.27
N GLN A 96 -8.03 -3.34 3.82
CA GLN A 96 -8.84 -3.11 2.62
C GLN A 96 -9.76 -1.90 2.80
N ASN A 97 -10.45 -1.82 3.94
CA ASN A 97 -11.38 -0.72 4.23
C ASN A 97 -10.65 0.62 4.30
N ILE A 98 -9.48 0.67 4.94
CA ILE A 98 -8.65 1.88 5.04
C ILE A 98 -8.22 2.37 3.66
N LEU A 99 -7.70 1.48 2.82
CA LEU A 99 -7.27 1.83 1.47
C LEU A 99 -8.41 2.39 0.63
N GLN A 100 -9.59 1.76 0.70
CA GLN A 100 -10.76 2.25 0.00
C GLN A 100 -11.19 3.64 0.47
N GLN A 101 -11.11 3.93 1.78
CA GLN A 101 -11.39 5.28 2.30
C GLN A 101 -10.35 6.30 1.81
N ILE A 102 -9.07 5.96 1.82
CA ILE A 102 -8.00 6.83 1.27
C ILE A 102 -8.27 7.13 -0.21
N TRP A 103 -8.63 6.12 -1.01
CA TRP A 103 -8.96 6.32 -2.41
C TRP A 103 -10.16 7.25 -2.62
N VAL A 104 -11.20 7.10 -1.81
CA VAL A 104 -12.35 8.04 -1.81
C VAL A 104 -11.90 9.46 -1.49
N GLN A 105 -11.03 9.65 -0.49
CA GLN A 105 -10.50 10.99 -0.20
C GLN A 105 -9.71 11.55 -1.38
N HIS A 106 -8.84 10.75 -2.01
CA HIS A 106 -8.10 11.18 -3.21
C HIS A 106 -9.03 11.54 -4.38
N ASP A 107 -10.11 10.78 -4.60
CA ASP A 107 -11.08 11.05 -5.68
C ASP A 107 -11.90 12.32 -5.43
N LEU A 108 -12.13 12.67 -4.16
CA LEU A 108 -12.84 13.91 -3.76
C LEU A 108 -11.94 15.14 -3.83
N ALA A 109 -10.61 14.99 -3.75
CA ALA A 109 -9.64 16.09 -3.76
C ALA A 109 -9.35 16.64 -5.16
N VAL A 110 -10.40 16.93 -5.94
CA VAL A 110 -10.32 17.35 -7.35
C VAL A 110 -9.63 18.71 -7.52
N ASP A 111 -9.64 19.58 -6.50
CA ASP A 111 -9.20 20.98 -6.60
C ASP A 111 -8.17 21.45 -5.55
N TYR A 112 -7.64 20.55 -4.70
CA TYR A 112 -6.56 20.89 -3.77
C TYR A 112 -5.60 19.73 -3.56
N ASP A 113 -4.30 20.04 -3.54
CA ASP A 113 -3.27 19.06 -3.15
C ASP A 113 -3.53 18.68 -1.68
N MET A 114 -4.01 17.45 -1.45
CA MET A 114 -4.11 16.92 -0.10
C MET A 114 -2.73 16.57 0.42
N ASP A 115 -2.41 17.07 1.59
CA ASP A 115 -1.22 16.69 2.33
C ASP A 115 -1.25 15.19 2.67
N TYR A 116 -0.16 14.47 2.35
CA TYR A 116 -0.12 13.01 2.45
C TYR A 116 -0.38 12.52 3.87
N LEU A 117 0.33 13.08 4.85
CA LEU A 117 0.18 12.70 6.25
C LEU A 117 -1.17 13.10 6.81
N ASN A 118 -1.74 14.22 6.37
CA ASN A 118 -3.07 14.66 6.82
C ASN A 118 -4.16 13.69 6.33
N THR A 119 -4.02 13.17 5.10
CA THR A 119 -4.93 12.15 4.56
C THR A 119 -4.84 10.86 5.38
N LEU A 120 -3.62 10.40 5.65
CA LEU A 120 -3.42 9.20 6.46
C LEU A 120 -3.95 9.39 7.88
N ASP A 121 -3.68 10.53 8.51
CA ASP A 121 -4.13 10.85 9.86
C ASP A 121 -5.66 10.92 9.94
N ALA A 122 -6.31 11.66 9.03
CA ALA A 122 -7.76 11.78 8.98
C ALA A 122 -8.45 10.41 8.79
N VAL A 123 -7.91 9.55 7.93
CA VAL A 123 -8.48 8.21 7.74
C VAL A 123 -8.20 7.33 8.95
N ILE A 124 -6.96 7.23 9.43
CA ILE A 124 -6.58 6.31 10.51
C ILE A 124 -7.28 6.69 11.83
N THR A 125 -7.35 7.99 12.16
CA THR A 125 -8.00 8.48 13.38
C THR A 125 -9.53 8.30 13.37
N SER A 126 -10.14 8.11 12.20
CA SER A 126 -11.57 7.79 12.09
C SER A 126 -11.91 6.36 12.55
N TYR A 127 -10.92 5.47 12.66
CA TYR A 127 -11.13 4.10 13.14
C TYR A 127 -11.12 4.05 14.67
N ARG A 128 -12.12 3.33 15.23
CA ARG A 128 -12.25 3.13 16.69
C ARG A 128 -11.12 2.30 17.30
N ILE A 129 -10.46 1.46 16.50
CA ILE A 129 -9.34 0.63 16.89
C ILE A 129 -8.22 0.93 15.91
N MET A 130 -7.05 1.27 16.43
CA MET A 130 -5.89 1.56 15.59
C MET A 130 -5.51 0.29 14.80
N PRO A 131 -5.39 0.36 13.47
CA PRO A 131 -5.03 -0.79 12.66
C PRO A 131 -3.62 -1.28 13.01
N SER A 132 -3.43 -2.59 13.17
CA SER A 132 -2.10 -3.19 13.30
C SER A 132 -1.51 -3.45 11.92
N PHE A 133 -0.35 -2.85 11.65
CA PHE A 133 0.43 -3.11 10.44
C PHE A 133 1.70 -3.94 10.70
N VAL A 134 1.86 -4.43 11.94
CA VAL A 134 2.94 -5.31 12.40
C VAL A 134 2.58 -6.77 12.20
#